data_AF-A0A246Q9P9-F1
#
_entry.id   AF-A0A246Q9P9-F1
#
_cell.length_a   1.000
_cell.length_b   1.000
_cell.length_c   1.000
_cell.angle_alpha   90.00
_cell.angle_beta   90.00
_cell.angle_gamma   90.00
#
_symmetry.space_group_name_H-M   'P 1'
#
loop_
_entity.id
_entity.type
_entity.pdbx_description
1 polymer ?
#
loop_
_entity_poly.entity_id
_entity_poly.type
_entity_poly.pdbx_seq_one_letter_code
_entity_poly.pdbx_strand_id
1 'polypeptide(L)'
;MPSHRRKDRCPDNEASTLHPPRRPLMKTFPRLLAQTCALLFSVLLPFASSSAAEAYPDKPIRMIVPFPPGGASDNLARGLASEMGKRLGQSIVIVNKPGGGTVIASGFVANSPPDGYTLLWIAPPYAINATLMKSLPYDTKTSLVSVCDIASSPMLVTVNKSANIKTLAELVARAKQKTLTYGSSGVGGTPHLATVMFENAVGAKMTHIPFQGSAPAVTALLGGQVDVVVDTPLSTLPQINAGNLVALAQTGATRLPLVPNIPTLQELGIKGYEANTWFAVMAPAATPKPIVAQLNKVMNEIVHDPRFRETFANQGLVMMGGSPQEAADRLNREISRWGEAVRISGASVS
;
A
#
# COMPACT_ATOMS: atom_id res chain seq x y z
N MET A 1 -41.94 64.69 -24.15
CA MET A 1 -41.24 65.66 -23.28
C MET A 1 -39.79 65.21 -23.12
N PRO A 2 -38.80 66.13 -23.14
CA PRO A 2 -37.45 65.84 -23.62
C PRO A 2 -36.34 65.91 -22.54
N SER A 3 -35.18 65.31 -22.87
CA SER A 3 -33.78 65.73 -22.66
C SER A 3 -33.33 66.50 -21.40
N HIS A 4 -32.18 66.12 -20.79
CA HIS A 4 -30.87 66.82 -20.98
C HIS A 4 -29.75 66.46 -19.95
N ARG A 5 -28.52 66.31 -20.50
CA ARG A 5 -27.18 66.88 -20.11
C ARG A 5 -26.48 66.35 -18.84
N ARG A 6 -25.20 65.89 -18.92
CA ARG A 6 -23.90 66.65 -19.04
C ARG A 6 -23.66 67.56 -17.82
N LYS A 7 -22.49 67.72 -17.17
CA LYS A 7 -21.06 67.61 -17.56
C LYS A 7 -20.17 67.94 -16.34
N ASP A 8 -18.92 67.49 -16.38
CA ASP A 8 -17.62 68.13 -16.02
C ASP A 8 -17.45 69.00 -14.75
N ARG A 9 -16.37 68.75 -13.96
CA ARG A 9 -15.14 69.60 -13.87
C ARG A 9 -14.24 69.32 -12.64
N CYS A 10 -12.95 69.09 -12.88
CA CYS A 10 -11.84 69.66 -12.07
C CYS A 10 -11.64 71.14 -12.46
N PRO A 11 -10.93 71.97 -11.66
CA PRO A 11 -9.51 72.21 -11.98
C PRO A 11 -8.55 72.63 -10.81
N ASP A 12 -7.24 72.44 -11.06
CA ASP A 12 -6.07 73.35 -10.89
C ASP A 12 -5.70 73.97 -9.52
N ASN A 13 -4.48 74.46 -9.25
CA ASN A 13 -3.08 74.26 -9.68
C ASN A 13 -2.23 75.27 -8.85
N GLU A 14 -0.95 74.94 -8.62
CA GLU A 14 0.24 75.80 -8.50
C GLU A 14 0.42 77.00 -7.53
N ALA A 15 1.63 77.01 -6.93
CA ALA A 15 2.66 78.09 -6.90
C ALA A 15 3.23 78.31 -5.48
N SER A 16 4.48 78.67 -5.20
CA SER A 16 5.77 78.81 -5.89
C SER A 16 6.74 79.45 -4.87
N THR A 17 8.06 79.31 -5.08
CA THR A 17 9.14 80.30 -4.78
C THR A 17 10.19 80.08 -3.65
N LEU A 18 11.47 80.16 -4.10
CA LEU A 18 12.68 80.80 -3.51
C LEU A 18 13.76 79.98 -2.75
N HIS A 19 14.91 79.82 -3.44
CA HIS A 19 16.31 79.78 -2.93
C HIS A 19 16.86 81.24 -2.78
N PRO A 20 18.06 81.58 -2.20
CA PRO A 20 19.33 80.84 -2.01
C PRO A 20 20.07 81.18 -0.65
N PRO A 21 21.42 81.36 -0.53
CA PRO A 21 22.45 80.35 -0.17
C PRO A 21 23.34 80.72 1.06
N ARG A 22 24.08 79.77 1.67
CA ARG A 22 25.28 80.07 2.49
C ARG A 22 26.37 78.97 2.44
N ARG A 23 27.44 79.30 1.69
CA ARG A 23 28.91 79.17 1.88
C ARG A 23 29.58 78.03 2.70
N PRO A 24 30.87 77.73 2.40
CA PRO A 24 31.48 76.41 2.52
C PRO A 24 32.35 76.24 3.77
N LEU A 25 32.65 74.99 4.14
CA LEU A 25 33.78 74.70 5.02
C LEU A 25 34.61 73.53 4.44
N MET A 26 35.81 73.87 4.02
CA MET A 26 36.92 72.96 3.77
C MET A 26 37.15 72.05 4.99
N LYS A 27 37.50 70.79 4.75
CA LYS A 27 38.61 70.11 5.44
C LYS A 27 39.10 68.90 4.65
N THR A 28 40.36 69.03 4.30
CA THR A 28 41.32 68.12 3.68
C THR A 28 41.62 66.87 4.53
N PHE A 29 41.67 65.70 3.86
CA PHE A 29 42.54 64.51 4.08
C PHE A 29 42.56 63.80 5.46
N PRO A 30 43.06 62.54 5.59
CA PRO A 30 43.55 61.60 4.59
C PRO A 30 42.98 60.15 4.69
N ARG A 31 43.25 59.40 3.62
CA ARG A 31 43.19 57.94 3.50
C ARG A 31 44.04 57.26 4.59
N LEU A 32 43.42 56.66 5.60
CA LEU A 32 44.08 55.71 6.52
C LEU A 32 43.05 55.00 7.41
N LEU A 33 42.05 54.34 6.82
CA LEU A 33 41.11 53.50 7.58
C LEU A 33 40.60 52.30 6.76
N ALA A 34 41.49 51.69 5.96
CA ALA A 34 41.18 50.56 5.09
C ALA A 34 41.93 49.26 5.45
N GLN A 35 42.43 49.12 6.69
CA GLN A 35 43.25 47.96 7.08
C GLN A 35 42.96 47.35 8.46
N THR A 36 41.83 47.66 9.11
CA THR A 36 41.51 47.13 10.46
C THR A 36 40.13 46.45 10.60
N CYS A 37 39.50 46.04 9.48
CA CYS A 37 38.32 45.16 9.50
C CYS A 37 38.61 43.71 9.04
N ALA A 38 39.89 43.34 8.84
CA ALA A 38 40.28 42.03 8.31
C ALA A 38 40.67 40.99 9.40
N LEU A 39 40.30 41.21 10.67
CA LEU A 39 40.70 40.34 11.80
C LEU A 39 39.54 39.83 12.66
N LEU A 40 38.29 39.90 12.18
CA LEU A 40 37.11 39.30 12.86
C LEU A 40 36.44 38.18 12.04
N PHE A 41 37.10 37.69 10.99
CA PHE A 41 36.54 36.67 10.08
C PHE A 41 37.14 35.26 10.27
N SER A 42 37.74 34.97 11.42
CA SER A 42 38.50 33.73 11.62
C SER A 42 38.32 33.13 13.01
N VAL A 43 37.06 32.90 13.41
CA VAL A 43 36.73 31.80 14.32
C VAL A 43 35.70 30.92 13.63
N LEU A 44 36.25 29.93 12.93
CA LEU A 44 35.55 28.73 12.50
C LEU A 44 34.92 28.03 13.70
N LEU A 45 33.66 27.67 13.57
CA LEU A 45 33.22 26.31 13.83
C LEU A 45 32.19 25.97 12.74
N PRO A 46 32.53 25.11 11.76
CA PRO A 46 31.49 24.46 10.99
C PRO A 46 30.76 23.58 12.00
N PHE A 47 29.56 23.98 12.41
CA PHE A 47 28.58 22.99 12.81
C PHE A 47 28.39 22.13 11.57
N ALA A 48 29.17 21.06 11.49
CA ALA A 48 28.83 19.92 10.68
C ALA A 48 27.38 19.62 11.05
N SER A 49 26.47 19.83 10.11
CA SER A 49 25.17 19.20 10.14
C SER A 49 25.44 17.71 10.18
N SER A 50 25.65 17.17 11.39
CA SER A 50 25.59 15.75 11.66
C SER A 50 24.28 15.31 11.03
N SER A 51 24.41 14.51 9.98
CA SER A 51 23.27 14.20 9.15
C SER A 51 22.27 13.48 10.06
N ALA A 52 21.06 14.02 10.24
CA ALA A 52 20.04 13.35 11.05
C ALA A 52 19.70 11.94 10.51
N ALA A 53 20.18 11.60 9.31
CA ALA A 53 20.18 10.26 8.74
C ALA A 53 21.19 9.28 9.38
N GLU A 54 22.32 9.74 9.94
CA GLU A 54 23.30 8.86 10.61
C GLU A 54 22.84 8.36 11.99
N ALA A 55 21.85 9.02 12.62
CA ALA A 55 21.34 8.66 13.94
C ALA A 55 19.98 7.91 13.91
N TYR A 56 19.40 7.67 12.74
CA TYR A 56 18.11 6.99 12.61
C TYR A 56 18.26 5.45 12.70
N PRO A 57 17.38 4.74 13.42
CA PRO A 57 16.41 5.23 14.39
C PRO A 57 17.02 5.42 15.80
N ASP A 58 16.62 6.49 16.49
CA ASP A 58 17.02 6.82 17.88
C ASP A 58 15.91 6.61 18.92
N LYS A 59 14.71 6.26 18.46
CA LYS A 59 13.52 5.99 19.26
C LYS A 59 12.68 4.88 18.61
N PRO A 60 11.69 4.30 19.31
CA PRO A 60 10.83 3.27 18.75
C PRO A 60 10.08 3.72 17.48
N ILE A 61 9.99 2.83 16.50
CA ILE A 61 9.20 3.02 15.28
C ILE A 61 7.83 2.38 15.50
N ARG A 62 6.77 3.04 15.03
CA ARG A 62 5.41 2.50 15.04
C ARG A 62 5.08 1.93 13.66
N MET A 63 4.66 0.68 13.60
CA MET A 63 4.10 0.08 12.38
C MET A 63 2.60 -0.06 12.55
N ILE A 64 1.85 0.71 11.76
CA ILE A 64 0.40 0.73 11.79
C ILE A 64 -0.13 -0.40 10.91
N VAL A 65 -0.89 -1.32 11.50
CA VAL A 65 -1.45 -2.49 10.82
C VAL A 65 -2.97 -2.31 10.68
N PRO A 66 -3.55 -2.34 9.46
CA PRO A 66 -4.95 -1.99 9.23
C PRO A 66 -5.93 -3.15 9.48
N PHE A 67 -5.50 -4.18 10.21
CA PHE A 67 -6.25 -5.41 10.45
C PHE A 67 -6.36 -5.71 11.95
N PRO A 68 -7.40 -6.44 12.40
CA PRO A 68 -7.49 -6.93 13.77
C PRO A 68 -6.27 -7.78 14.16
N PRO A 69 -5.89 -7.79 15.45
CA PRO A 69 -4.77 -8.60 15.93
C PRO A 69 -5.05 -10.10 15.82
N GLY A 70 -3.99 -10.91 15.68
CA GLY A 70 -4.05 -12.38 15.67
C GLY A 70 -4.33 -13.04 14.31
N GLY A 71 -4.60 -12.25 13.28
CA GLY A 71 -4.72 -12.75 11.90
C GLY A 71 -3.35 -12.98 11.23
N ALA A 72 -3.35 -13.68 10.09
CA ALA A 72 -2.13 -13.98 9.31
C ALA A 72 -1.27 -12.75 8.99
N SER A 73 -1.93 -11.67 8.54
CA SER A 73 -1.31 -10.39 8.23
C SER A 73 -0.64 -9.77 9.46
N ASP A 74 -1.32 -9.81 10.63
CA ASP A 74 -0.79 -9.30 11.90
C ASP A 74 0.39 -10.15 12.39
N ASN A 75 0.32 -11.47 12.26
CA ASN A 75 1.40 -12.38 12.64
C ASN A 75 2.66 -12.15 11.79
N LEU A 76 2.51 -11.97 10.47
CA LEU A 76 3.63 -11.63 9.60
C LEU A 76 4.22 -10.26 9.94
N ALA A 77 3.38 -9.25 10.15
CA ALA A 77 3.82 -7.91 10.55
C ALA A 77 4.59 -7.92 11.88
N ARG A 78 4.12 -8.66 12.89
CA ARG A 78 4.81 -8.86 14.17
C ARG A 78 6.14 -9.58 14.02
N GLY A 79 6.19 -10.61 13.16
CA GLY A 79 7.43 -11.31 12.83
C GLY A 79 8.46 -10.35 12.23
N LEU A 80 8.05 -9.56 11.22
CA LEU A 80 8.89 -8.55 10.60
C LEU A 80 9.37 -7.51 11.62
N ALA A 81 8.44 -6.98 12.43
CA ALA A 81 8.74 -5.96 13.44
C ALA A 81 9.76 -6.45 14.49
N SER A 82 9.64 -7.70 14.94
CA SER A 82 10.59 -8.32 15.87
C SER A 82 12.01 -8.37 15.27
N GLU A 83 12.14 -8.86 14.04
CA GLU A 83 13.44 -8.96 13.36
C GLU A 83 14.02 -7.59 13.00
N MET A 84 13.18 -6.64 12.56
CA MET A 84 13.58 -5.26 12.35
C MET A 84 14.13 -4.65 13.63
N GLY A 85 13.50 -4.89 14.78
CA GLY A 85 13.94 -4.32 16.04
C GLY A 85 15.30 -4.85 16.51
N LYS A 86 15.58 -6.13 16.26
CA LYS A 86 16.91 -6.72 16.51
C LYS A 86 18.00 -6.08 15.64
N ARG A 87 17.70 -5.81 14.37
CA ARG A 87 18.67 -5.27 13.39
C ARG A 87 18.87 -3.76 13.51
N LEU A 88 17.83 -3.02 13.87
CA LEU A 88 17.87 -1.56 14.02
C LEU A 88 18.26 -1.10 15.43
N GLY A 89 18.28 -1.99 16.42
CA GLY A 89 18.56 -1.64 17.81
C GLY A 89 17.46 -0.80 18.47
N GLN A 90 16.28 -0.71 17.85
CA GLN A 90 15.12 0.04 18.33
C GLN A 90 13.86 -0.79 18.23
N SER A 91 12.95 -0.64 19.19
CA SER A 91 11.68 -1.38 19.17
C SER A 91 10.81 -0.96 17.98
N ILE A 92 10.18 -1.94 17.33
CA ILE A 92 9.14 -1.73 16.33
C ILE A 92 7.80 -2.10 16.94
N VAL A 93 6.99 -1.10 17.26
CA VAL A 93 5.71 -1.26 17.96
C VAL A 93 4.59 -1.43 16.93
N ILE A 94 3.95 -2.60 16.91
CA ILE A 94 2.73 -2.83 16.12
C ILE A 94 1.55 -2.10 16.77
N VAL A 95 0.85 -1.29 15.97
CA VAL A 95 -0.41 -0.64 16.36
C VAL A 95 -1.51 -1.04 15.38
N ASN A 96 -2.42 -1.89 15.82
CA ASN A 96 -3.58 -2.27 15.01
C ASN A 96 -4.59 -1.11 14.93
N LYS A 97 -4.96 -0.71 13.71
CA LYS A 97 -5.99 0.29 13.39
C LYS A 97 -6.94 -0.23 12.33
N PRO A 98 -7.77 -1.25 12.64
CA PRO A 98 -8.76 -1.76 11.69
C PRO A 98 -9.86 -0.74 11.40
N GLY A 99 -10.58 -0.96 10.30
CA GLY A 99 -11.78 -0.22 9.93
C GLY A 99 -11.68 0.50 8.58
N GLY A 100 -12.85 0.82 8.01
CA GLY A 100 -12.98 1.50 6.72
C GLY A 100 -12.24 0.81 5.57
N GLY A 101 -12.17 -0.53 5.55
CA GLY A 101 -11.44 -1.24 4.48
C GLY A 101 -9.95 -0.90 4.39
N THR A 102 -9.28 -0.57 5.50
CA THR A 102 -7.89 -0.05 5.62
C THR A 102 -7.73 1.47 5.49
N VAL A 103 -8.79 2.22 5.15
CA VAL A 103 -8.73 3.68 4.96
C VAL A 103 -8.32 4.42 6.23
N ILE A 104 -8.77 3.97 7.41
CA ILE A 104 -8.47 4.64 8.69
C ILE A 104 -6.97 4.66 8.99
N ALA A 105 -6.32 3.50 8.92
CA ALA A 105 -4.88 3.38 9.11
C ALA A 105 -4.09 4.12 8.02
N SER A 106 -4.52 3.99 6.77
CA SER A 106 -3.84 4.59 5.63
C SER A 106 -3.86 6.11 5.69
N GLY A 107 -5.02 6.71 5.98
CA GLY A 107 -5.15 8.15 6.21
C GLY A 107 -4.38 8.63 7.44
N PHE A 108 -4.35 7.85 8.52
CA PHE A 108 -3.55 8.17 9.70
C PHE A 108 -2.05 8.27 9.37
N VAL A 109 -1.49 7.29 8.66
CA VAL A 109 -0.07 7.30 8.30
C VAL A 109 0.23 8.37 7.25
N ALA A 110 -0.64 8.54 6.24
CA ALA A 110 -0.47 9.57 5.22
C ALA A 110 -0.35 10.99 5.81
N ASN A 111 -1.03 11.25 6.94
CA ASN A 111 -0.98 12.53 7.65
C ASN A 111 0.02 12.56 8.83
N SER A 112 0.83 11.53 9.01
CA SER A 112 1.86 11.48 10.06
C SER A 112 3.14 12.24 9.66
N PRO A 113 3.97 12.68 10.61
CA PRO A 113 5.25 13.29 10.30
C PRO A 113 6.11 12.40 9.39
N PRO A 114 6.73 12.95 8.33
CA PRO A 114 7.57 12.19 7.39
C PRO A 114 8.98 11.96 7.96
N ASP A 115 9.08 11.49 9.19
CA ASP A 115 10.35 11.30 9.92
C ASP A 115 10.79 9.82 9.99
N GLY A 116 10.04 8.91 9.36
CA GLY A 116 10.31 7.48 9.34
C GLY A 116 9.89 6.71 10.60
N TYR A 117 9.32 7.35 11.62
CA TYR A 117 8.91 6.67 12.85
C TYR A 117 7.47 6.18 12.84
N THR A 118 6.72 6.48 11.77
CA THR A 118 5.39 5.92 11.54
C THR A 118 5.36 5.26 10.16
N LEU A 119 5.21 3.94 10.16
CA LEU A 119 5.13 3.12 8.95
C LEU A 119 3.73 2.54 8.80
N LEU A 120 3.32 2.28 7.57
CA LEU A 120 2.07 1.60 7.25
C LEU A 120 2.35 0.20 6.71
N TRP A 121 1.69 -0.81 7.28
CA TRP A 121 1.56 -2.11 6.67
C TRP A 121 0.36 -2.11 5.71
N ILE A 122 0.58 -2.47 4.45
CA ILE A 122 -0.48 -2.52 3.43
C ILE A 122 -0.68 -3.94 2.88
N ALA A 123 -1.86 -4.15 2.31
CA ALA A 123 -2.27 -5.36 1.60
C ALA A 123 -3.21 -4.97 0.42
N PRO A 124 -3.76 -5.90 -0.37
CA PRO A 124 -4.54 -5.55 -1.57
C PRO A 124 -5.68 -4.53 -1.36
N PRO A 125 -6.41 -4.50 -0.22
CA PRO A 125 -7.42 -3.48 0.02
C PRO A 125 -6.92 -2.03 -0.16
N TYR A 126 -5.65 -1.75 0.13
CA TYR A 126 -5.06 -0.43 -0.10
C TYR A 126 -5.13 -0.03 -1.58
N ALA A 127 -4.79 -0.96 -2.49
CA ALA A 127 -4.87 -0.76 -3.93
C ALA A 127 -6.32 -0.79 -4.46
N ILE A 128 -7.15 -1.71 -3.95
CA ILE A 128 -8.58 -1.84 -4.33
C ILE A 128 -9.34 -0.55 -4.02
N ASN A 129 -9.07 0.07 -2.86
CA ASN A 129 -9.76 1.28 -2.42
C ASN A 129 -9.55 2.47 -3.37
N ALA A 130 -8.44 2.51 -4.13
CA ALA A 130 -8.18 3.56 -5.11
C ALA A 130 -9.30 3.70 -6.16
N THR A 131 -10.06 2.62 -6.38
CA THR A 131 -11.14 2.57 -7.37
C THR A 131 -12.49 2.15 -6.77
N LEU A 132 -12.49 1.46 -5.64
CA LEU A 132 -13.72 1.00 -4.97
C LEU A 132 -14.40 2.12 -4.16
N MET A 133 -13.61 2.96 -3.48
CA MET A 133 -14.11 4.01 -2.60
C MET A 133 -14.33 5.30 -3.41
N LYS A 134 -15.47 5.96 -3.21
CA LYS A 134 -15.79 7.22 -3.91
C LYS A 134 -14.84 8.36 -3.53
N SER A 135 -14.39 8.38 -2.28
CA SER A 135 -13.46 9.36 -1.77
C SER A 135 -12.52 8.72 -0.76
N LEU A 136 -11.27 9.19 -0.74
CA LEU A 136 -10.25 8.79 0.20
C LEU A 136 -9.65 10.04 0.86
N PRO A 137 -9.28 9.98 2.16
CA PRO A 137 -8.60 11.08 2.84
C PRO A 137 -7.11 11.16 2.51
N TYR A 138 -6.67 10.47 1.46
CA TYR A 138 -5.30 10.42 0.96
C TYR A 138 -5.32 10.04 -0.53
N ASP A 139 -4.27 10.40 -1.25
CA ASP A 139 -4.00 9.89 -2.60
C ASP A 139 -3.22 8.58 -2.50
N THR A 140 -3.76 7.50 -3.08
CA THR A 140 -3.19 6.14 -2.95
C THR A 140 -1.81 6.00 -3.59
N LYS A 141 -1.45 6.88 -4.54
CA LYS A 141 -0.16 6.79 -5.25
C LYS A 141 0.89 7.73 -4.69
N THR A 142 0.48 8.85 -4.11
CA THR A 142 1.39 9.98 -3.82
C THR A 142 1.42 10.42 -2.36
N SER A 143 0.47 10.01 -1.52
CA SER A 143 0.49 10.38 -0.09
C SER A 143 1.43 9.51 0.76
N LEU A 144 1.83 8.36 0.23
CA LEU A 144 2.78 7.44 0.85
C LEU A 144 3.86 7.05 -0.17
N VAL A 145 5.03 6.69 0.33
CA VAL A 145 6.13 6.10 -0.44
C VAL A 145 6.32 4.65 -0.05
N SER A 146 6.43 3.76 -1.05
CA SER A 146 6.72 2.35 -0.82
C SER A 146 8.11 2.19 -0.20
N VAL A 147 8.25 1.33 0.80
CA VAL A 147 9.52 0.99 1.43
C VAL A 147 10.00 -0.37 0.94
N CYS A 148 9.18 -1.41 1.05
CA CYS A 148 9.55 -2.76 0.66
C CYS A 148 8.31 -3.64 0.46
N ASP A 149 8.31 -4.48 -0.58
CA ASP A 149 7.42 -5.64 -0.66
C ASP A 149 7.91 -6.69 0.34
N ILE A 150 7.00 -7.30 1.11
CA ILE A 150 7.35 -8.26 2.15
C ILE A 150 7.03 -9.68 1.69
N ALA A 151 5.79 -9.91 1.28
CA ALA A 151 5.35 -11.25 0.93
C ALA A 151 4.22 -11.22 -0.09
N SER A 152 4.01 -12.37 -0.74
CA SER A 152 2.83 -12.64 -1.54
C SER A 152 2.35 -14.07 -1.33
N SER A 153 1.07 -14.30 -1.59
CA SER A 153 0.46 -15.62 -1.60
C SER A 153 -0.57 -15.65 -2.72
N PRO A 154 -0.53 -16.66 -3.60
CA PRO A 154 -1.68 -16.93 -4.44
C PRO A 154 -2.86 -17.39 -3.59
N MET A 155 -3.99 -17.54 -4.25
CA MET A 155 -5.24 -18.07 -3.75
C MET A 155 -5.53 -19.37 -4.51
N LEU A 156 -6.33 -20.24 -3.92
CA LEU A 156 -6.66 -21.55 -4.47
C LEU A 156 -8.14 -21.57 -4.87
N VAL A 157 -8.42 -21.90 -6.12
CA VAL A 157 -9.78 -22.20 -6.60
C VAL A 157 -10.17 -23.56 -6.04
N THR A 158 -11.04 -23.56 -5.05
CA THR A 158 -11.29 -24.72 -4.19
C THR A 158 -12.75 -25.12 -4.21
N VAL A 159 -13.01 -26.43 -4.26
CA VAL A 159 -14.34 -27.03 -4.23
C VAL A 159 -14.42 -28.09 -3.13
N ASN A 160 -15.64 -28.43 -2.71
CA ASN A 160 -15.87 -29.58 -1.83
C ASN A 160 -15.59 -30.89 -2.58
N LYS A 161 -14.91 -31.86 -1.94
CA LYS A 161 -14.64 -33.17 -2.57
C LYS A 161 -15.91 -33.90 -3.02
N SER A 162 -16.99 -33.79 -2.27
CA SER A 162 -18.29 -34.40 -2.58
C SER A 162 -18.97 -33.79 -3.81
N ALA A 163 -18.50 -32.63 -4.30
CA ALA A 163 -19.02 -32.03 -5.53
C ALA A 163 -18.61 -32.81 -6.80
N ASN A 164 -17.70 -33.79 -6.69
CA ASN A 164 -17.18 -34.59 -7.79
C ASN A 164 -16.68 -33.73 -8.96
N ILE A 165 -16.03 -32.60 -8.65
CA ILE A 165 -15.30 -31.75 -9.59
C ILE A 165 -13.82 -31.99 -9.32
N LYS A 166 -13.09 -32.50 -10.31
CA LYS A 166 -11.66 -32.85 -10.20
C LYS A 166 -10.75 -31.93 -10.99
N THR A 167 -11.31 -31.20 -11.96
CA THR A 167 -10.55 -30.29 -12.82
C THR A 167 -11.22 -28.93 -12.90
N LEU A 168 -10.42 -27.91 -13.23
CA LEU A 168 -10.95 -26.58 -13.50
C LEU A 168 -11.92 -26.56 -14.69
N ALA A 169 -11.66 -27.37 -15.72
CA ALA A 169 -12.53 -27.48 -16.89
C ALA A 169 -13.93 -28.01 -16.51
N GLU A 170 -13.99 -29.00 -15.62
CA GLU A 170 -15.26 -29.49 -15.06
C GLU A 170 -16.00 -28.41 -14.26
N LEU A 171 -15.29 -27.62 -13.46
CA LEU A 171 -15.90 -26.50 -12.73
C LEU A 171 -16.53 -25.49 -13.71
N VAL A 172 -15.76 -25.06 -14.72
CA VAL A 172 -16.23 -24.08 -15.71
C VAL A 172 -17.41 -24.63 -16.52
N ALA A 173 -17.37 -25.89 -16.93
CA ALA A 173 -18.49 -26.54 -17.62
C ALA A 173 -19.75 -26.57 -16.75
N ARG A 174 -19.61 -26.94 -15.47
CA ARG A 174 -20.70 -26.96 -14.49
C ARG A 174 -21.31 -25.57 -14.29
N ALA A 175 -20.47 -24.55 -14.13
CA ALA A 175 -20.89 -23.16 -13.94
C ALA A 175 -21.59 -22.56 -15.17
N LYS A 176 -21.34 -23.09 -16.37
CA LYS A 176 -22.05 -22.69 -17.60
C LYS A 176 -23.39 -23.41 -17.77
N GLN A 177 -23.56 -24.58 -17.18
CA GLN A 177 -24.81 -25.36 -17.25
C GLN A 177 -25.82 -24.94 -16.19
N LYS A 178 -25.35 -24.54 -15.01
CA LYS A 178 -26.20 -24.06 -13.92
C LYS A 178 -25.48 -23.01 -13.09
N THR A 179 -26.25 -22.15 -12.44
CA THR A 179 -25.72 -21.17 -11.51
C THR A 179 -25.13 -21.89 -10.29
N LEU A 180 -23.82 -21.75 -10.10
CA LEU A 180 -23.14 -22.14 -8.87
C LEU A 180 -23.10 -20.94 -7.90
N THR A 181 -22.74 -21.22 -6.66
CA THR A 181 -22.51 -20.23 -5.61
C THR A 181 -21.04 -20.21 -5.20
N TYR A 182 -20.54 -19.07 -4.76
CA TYR A 182 -19.21 -18.98 -4.16
C TYR A 182 -19.19 -18.19 -2.86
N GLY A 183 -18.37 -18.65 -1.92
CA GLY A 183 -18.10 -17.96 -0.67
C GLY A 183 -16.91 -17.00 -0.79
N SER A 184 -16.98 -15.86 -0.12
CA SER A 184 -15.84 -14.94 0.03
C SER A 184 -15.74 -14.41 1.46
N SER A 185 -14.62 -13.73 1.76
CA SER A 185 -14.42 -13.00 3.02
C SER A 185 -15.21 -11.69 3.14
N GLY A 186 -16.16 -11.42 2.25
CA GLY A 186 -16.97 -10.20 2.22
C GLY A 186 -16.97 -9.49 0.86
N VAL A 187 -17.90 -8.55 0.69
CA VAL A 187 -18.01 -7.71 -0.52
C VAL A 187 -16.79 -6.79 -0.64
N GLY A 188 -16.23 -6.68 -1.84
CA GLY A 188 -15.04 -5.86 -2.11
C GLY A 188 -13.72 -6.43 -1.58
N GLY A 189 -13.76 -7.54 -0.82
CA GLY A 189 -12.56 -8.23 -0.37
C GLY A 189 -11.81 -8.93 -1.52
N THR A 190 -10.51 -9.19 -1.32
CA THR A 190 -9.66 -9.86 -2.31
C THR A 190 -10.24 -11.19 -2.82
N PRO A 191 -10.77 -12.11 -1.97
CA PRO A 191 -11.47 -13.32 -2.45
C PRO A 191 -12.67 -13.06 -3.37
N HIS A 192 -13.46 -12.04 -3.06
CA HIS A 192 -14.61 -11.65 -3.89
C HIS A 192 -14.15 -11.16 -5.26
N LEU A 193 -13.26 -10.17 -5.29
CA LEU A 193 -12.79 -9.59 -6.54
C LEU A 193 -11.96 -10.58 -7.38
N ALA A 194 -11.17 -11.45 -6.75
CA ALA A 194 -10.47 -12.53 -7.43
C ALA A 194 -11.45 -13.48 -8.13
N THR A 195 -12.55 -13.83 -7.46
CA THR A 195 -13.60 -14.67 -8.06
C THR A 195 -14.30 -13.96 -9.20
N VAL A 196 -14.63 -12.67 -9.07
CA VAL A 196 -15.21 -11.88 -10.17
C VAL A 196 -14.29 -11.84 -11.39
N MET A 197 -12.98 -11.63 -11.19
CA MET A 197 -12.01 -11.70 -12.29
C MET A 197 -12.02 -13.08 -12.95
N PHE A 198 -12.20 -14.14 -12.16
CA PHE A 198 -12.20 -15.52 -12.66
C PHE A 198 -13.44 -15.79 -13.50
N GLU A 199 -14.63 -15.41 -12.99
CA GLU A 199 -15.91 -15.48 -13.69
C GLU A 199 -15.84 -14.80 -15.06
N ASN A 200 -15.28 -13.58 -15.09
CA ASN A 200 -15.09 -12.82 -16.32
C ASN A 200 -14.13 -13.53 -17.29
N ALA A 201 -13.02 -14.05 -16.79
CA ALA A 201 -12.01 -14.70 -17.61
C ALA A 201 -12.51 -16.02 -18.24
N VAL A 202 -13.39 -16.76 -17.56
CA VAL A 202 -13.92 -18.04 -18.05
C VAL A 202 -15.30 -17.94 -18.70
N GLY A 203 -15.94 -16.77 -18.61
CA GLY A 203 -17.28 -16.52 -19.12
C GLY A 203 -18.34 -17.35 -18.41
N ALA A 204 -18.23 -17.51 -17.09
CA ALA A 204 -19.21 -18.22 -16.27
C ALA A 204 -19.51 -17.40 -15.01
N LYS A 205 -20.80 -17.13 -14.74
CA LYS A 205 -21.23 -16.36 -13.57
C LYS A 205 -21.68 -17.30 -12.46
N MET A 206 -21.35 -16.95 -11.23
CA MET A 206 -21.74 -17.62 -10.01
C MET A 206 -22.38 -16.58 -9.06
N THR A 207 -23.17 -17.06 -8.12
CA THR A 207 -23.81 -16.20 -7.11
C THR A 207 -22.88 -16.01 -5.93
N HIS A 208 -22.55 -14.75 -5.62
CA HIS A 208 -21.72 -14.42 -4.47
C HIS A 208 -22.49 -14.55 -3.15
N ILE A 209 -21.93 -15.31 -2.21
CA ILE A 209 -22.40 -15.40 -0.82
C ILE A 209 -21.31 -14.82 0.10
N PRO A 210 -21.47 -13.60 0.63
CA PRO A 210 -20.45 -12.97 1.48
C PRO A 210 -20.48 -13.52 2.90
N PHE A 211 -19.30 -13.80 3.45
CA PHE A 211 -19.12 -14.18 4.86
C PHE A 211 -18.25 -13.16 5.61
N GLN A 212 -18.30 -13.19 6.94
CA GLN A 212 -17.46 -12.36 7.81
C GLN A 212 -16.05 -12.96 7.94
N GLY A 213 -15.30 -12.98 6.83
CA GLY A 213 -13.95 -13.54 6.75
C GLY A 213 -13.86 -14.91 6.06
N SER A 214 -12.63 -15.36 5.83
CA SER A 214 -12.33 -16.59 5.09
C SER A 214 -12.73 -17.87 5.82
N ALA A 215 -12.55 -17.95 7.14
CA ALA A 215 -12.82 -19.17 7.90
C ALA A 215 -14.31 -19.60 7.85
N PRO A 216 -15.29 -18.69 8.04
CA PRO A 216 -16.70 -19.05 7.83
C PRO A 216 -17.02 -19.45 6.37
N ALA A 217 -16.40 -18.81 5.36
CA ALA A 217 -16.60 -19.18 3.95
C ALA A 217 -16.09 -20.60 3.64
N VAL A 218 -14.91 -20.97 4.16
CA VAL A 218 -14.36 -22.33 4.04
C VAL A 218 -15.24 -23.35 4.78
N THR A 219 -15.79 -22.98 5.94
CA THR A 219 -16.73 -23.83 6.69
C THR A 219 -18.01 -24.06 5.89
N ALA A 220 -18.56 -23.03 5.24
CA ALA A 220 -19.71 -23.14 4.36
C ALA A 220 -19.43 -24.05 3.15
N LEU A 221 -18.21 -23.97 2.57
CA LEU A 221 -17.78 -24.87 1.49
C LEU A 221 -17.72 -26.33 1.97
N LEU A 222 -17.14 -26.58 3.16
CA LEU A 222 -17.12 -27.92 3.76
C LEU A 222 -18.52 -28.48 3.96
N GLY A 223 -19.46 -27.64 4.40
CA GLY A 223 -20.87 -28.00 4.58
C GLY A 223 -21.68 -28.09 3.28
N GLY A 224 -21.10 -27.77 2.12
CA GLY A 224 -21.79 -27.75 0.83
C GLY A 224 -22.81 -26.62 0.67
N GLN A 225 -22.73 -25.57 1.51
CA GLN A 225 -23.60 -24.40 1.43
C GLN A 225 -23.19 -23.44 0.29
N VAL A 226 -21.91 -23.50 -0.10
CA VAL A 226 -21.39 -22.86 -1.31
C VAL A 226 -20.62 -23.87 -2.15
N ASP A 227 -20.60 -23.68 -3.47
CA ASP A 227 -19.95 -24.63 -4.40
C ASP A 227 -18.43 -24.39 -4.52
N VAL A 228 -18.01 -23.13 -4.43
CA VAL A 228 -16.63 -22.70 -4.69
C VAL A 228 -16.16 -21.71 -3.62
N VAL A 229 -14.87 -21.76 -3.29
CA VAL A 229 -14.16 -20.67 -2.61
C VAL A 229 -12.84 -20.42 -3.34
N VAL A 230 -12.55 -19.17 -3.66
CA VAL A 230 -11.22 -18.72 -4.10
C VAL A 230 -10.60 -17.97 -2.93
N ASP A 231 -9.73 -18.63 -2.18
CA ASP A 231 -9.16 -18.06 -0.93
C ASP A 231 -7.72 -18.51 -0.71
N THR A 232 -7.05 -17.92 0.27
CA THR A 232 -5.65 -18.15 0.60
C THR A 232 -5.37 -19.61 0.99
N PRO A 233 -4.15 -20.11 0.74
CA PRO A 233 -3.67 -21.40 1.23
C PRO A 233 -3.84 -21.55 2.74
N LEU A 234 -3.64 -20.49 3.51
CA LEU A 234 -3.79 -20.54 4.97
C LEU A 234 -5.20 -20.97 5.40
N SER A 235 -6.24 -20.51 4.71
CA SER A 235 -7.63 -20.87 5.04
C SER A 235 -8.05 -22.22 4.44
N THR A 236 -7.45 -22.63 3.33
CA THR A 236 -7.91 -23.79 2.52
C THR A 236 -7.06 -25.05 2.68
N LEU A 237 -5.73 -24.93 2.79
CA LEU A 237 -4.81 -26.06 2.82
C LEU A 237 -5.05 -27.06 3.95
N PRO A 238 -5.41 -26.66 5.19
CA PRO A 238 -5.70 -27.66 6.23
C PRO A 238 -6.78 -28.67 5.79
N GLN A 239 -7.80 -28.19 5.07
CA GLN A 239 -8.92 -29.02 4.60
C GLN A 239 -8.63 -29.75 3.29
N ILE A 240 -7.76 -29.18 2.44
CA ILE A 240 -7.25 -29.86 1.25
C ILE A 240 -6.37 -31.04 1.67
N ASN A 241 -5.46 -30.83 2.64
CA ASN A 241 -4.57 -31.87 3.16
C ASN A 241 -5.33 -32.97 3.91
N ALA A 242 -6.42 -32.61 4.62
CA ALA A 242 -7.34 -33.58 5.22
C ALA A 242 -8.18 -34.35 4.18
N GLY A 243 -8.12 -33.97 2.90
CA GLY A 243 -8.86 -34.63 1.82
C GLY A 243 -10.35 -34.32 1.83
N ASN A 244 -10.78 -33.21 2.45
CA ASN A 244 -12.18 -32.75 2.48
C ASN A 244 -12.48 -31.78 1.32
N LEU A 245 -11.48 -31.01 0.92
CA LEU A 245 -11.56 -30.06 -0.19
C LEU A 245 -10.58 -30.44 -1.31
N VAL A 246 -10.86 -29.97 -2.52
CA VAL A 246 -10.00 -30.13 -3.69
C VAL A 246 -9.67 -28.75 -4.24
N ALA A 247 -8.37 -28.44 -4.33
CA ALA A 247 -7.90 -27.26 -5.03
C ALA A 247 -7.64 -27.58 -6.51
N LEU A 248 -8.29 -26.84 -7.40
CA LEU A 248 -8.30 -27.06 -8.84
C LEU A 248 -7.23 -26.24 -9.56
N ALA A 249 -6.92 -25.05 -9.03
CA ALA A 249 -5.96 -24.14 -9.61
C ALA A 249 -5.46 -23.10 -8.58
N GLN A 250 -4.32 -22.48 -8.87
CA GLN A 250 -3.78 -21.34 -8.14
C GLN A 250 -3.92 -20.05 -8.94
N THR A 251 -4.15 -18.92 -8.26
CA THR A 251 -4.30 -17.60 -8.87
C THR A 251 -2.99 -16.87 -9.14
N GLY A 252 -1.85 -17.44 -8.74
CA GLY A 252 -0.53 -16.85 -8.95
C GLY A 252 -0.05 -16.99 -10.40
N ALA A 253 0.91 -16.14 -10.78
CA ALA A 253 1.59 -16.25 -12.06
C ALA A 253 2.49 -17.49 -12.15
N THR A 254 3.06 -17.89 -11.01
CA THR A 254 3.84 -19.10 -10.84
C THR A 254 3.22 -19.96 -9.74
N ARG A 255 3.52 -21.27 -9.74
CA ARG A 255 3.04 -22.19 -8.71
C ARG A 255 3.64 -21.84 -7.37
N LEU A 256 2.83 -21.92 -6.31
CA LEU A 256 3.31 -21.84 -4.94
C LEU A 256 4.20 -23.06 -4.62
N PRO A 257 5.45 -22.87 -4.14
CA PRO A 257 6.31 -23.99 -3.79
C PRO A 257 5.74 -24.95 -2.75
N LEU A 258 4.85 -24.47 -1.88
CA LEU A 258 4.17 -25.30 -0.87
C LEU A 258 3.21 -26.33 -1.48
N VAL A 259 2.66 -26.05 -2.67
CA VAL A 259 1.73 -26.92 -3.39
C VAL A 259 2.07 -26.97 -4.88
N PRO A 260 3.24 -27.53 -5.24
CA PRO A 260 3.77 -27.46 -6.61
C PRO A 260 2.97 -28.31 -7.60
N ASN A 261 2.11 -29.21 -7.10
CA ASN A 261 1.29 -30.09 -7.93
C ASN A 261 -0.02 -29.44 -8.40
N ILE A 262 -0.43 -28.33 -7.79
CA ILE A 262 -1.64 -27.61 -8.21
C ILE A 262 -1.22 -26.63 -9.32
N PRO A 263 -1.81 -26.71 -10.53
CA PRO A 263 -1.45 -25.82 -11.62
C PRO A 263 -1.92 -24.39 -11.38
N THR A 264 -1.31 -23.41 -12.04
CA THR A 264 -1.85 -22.04 -12.08
C THR A 264 -3.00 -21.91 -13.08
N LEU A 265 -3.84 -20.90 -12.91
CA LEU A 265 -4.86 -20.55 -13.92
C LEU A 265 -4.23 -20.24 -15.28
N GLN A 266 -3.02 -19.67 -15.31
CA GLN A 266 -2.30 -19.38 -16.54
C GLN A 266 -1.85 -20.65 -17.27
N GLU A 267 -1.32 -21.65 -16.54
CA GLU A 267 -0.95 -22.95 -17.09
C GLU A 267 -2.16 -23.71 -17.67
N LEU A 268 -3.36 -23.45 -17.12
CA LEU A 268 -4.63 -24.00 -17.59
C LEU A 268 -5.28 -23.18 -18.72
N GLY A 269 -4.55 -22.22 -19.31
CA GLY A 269 -4.98 -21.47 -20.49
C GLY A 269 -5.72 -20.16 -20.20
N ILE A 270 -5.93 -19.79 -18.93
CA ILE A 270 -6.55 -18.50 -18.55
C ILE A 270 -5.44 -17.45 -18.47
N LYS A 271 -4.97 -17.03 -19.65
CA LYS A 271 -3.82 -16.13 -19.79
C LYS A 271 -4.07 -14.76 -19.17
N GLY A 272 -3.05 -14.19 -18.55
CA GLY A 272 -3.11 -12.86 -17.93
C GLY A 272 -3.88 -12.81 -16.61
N TYR A 273 -4.47 -13.91 -16.16
CA TYR A 273 -5.07 -13.98 -14.85
C TYR A 273 -3.98 -14.01 -13.77
N GLU A 274 -4.08 -13.08 -12.83
CA GLU A 274 -3.32 -13.12 -11.60
C GLU A 274 -4.12 -12.38 -10.52
N ALA A 275 -4.28 -12.99 -9.36
CA ALA A 275 -4.98 -12.39 -8.22
C ALA A 275 -4.37 -12.90 -6.92
N ASN A 276 -3.38 -12.17 -6.41
CA ASN A 276 -2.61 -12.58 -5.24
C ASN A 276 -3.01 -11.74 -4.01
N THR A 277 -2.92 -12.35 -2.84
CA THR A 277 -2.73 -11.58 -1.60
C THR A 277 -1.26 -11.17 -1.51
N TRP A 278 -0.99 -9.97 -1.02
CA TRP A 278 0.38 -9.48 -0.84
C TRP A 278 0.47 -8.51 0.32
N PHE A 279 1.69 -8.29 0.80
CA PHE A 279 1.97 -7.39 1.90
C PHE A 279 3.19 -6.53 1.59
N ALA A 280 3.12 -5.26 1.92
CA ALA A 280 4.21 -4.31 1.77
C ALA A 280 4.22 -3.30 2.93
N VAL A 281 5.35 -2.62 3.11
CA VAL A 281 5.49 -1.52 4.05
C VAL A 281 5.64 -0.21 3.29
N MET A 282 4.95 0.83 3.76
CA MET A 282 5.04 2.20 3.25
C MET A 282 5.37 3.19 4.37
N ALA A 283 5.80 4.39 3.99
CA ALA A 283 6.03 5.54 4.88
C ALA A 283 5.35 6.79 4.32
N PRO A 284 5.16 7.87 5.10
CA PRO A 284 4.68 9.16 4.58
C PRO A 284 5.52 9.63 3.38
N ALA A 285 4.89 10.21 2.35
CA ALA A 285 5.55 10.46 1.06
C ALA A 285 6.84 11.29 1.13
N ALA A 286 6.91 12.25 2.06
CA ALA A 286 8.06 13.13 2.22
C ALA A 286 9.19 12.52 3.09
N THR A 287 9.09 11.24 3.47
CA THR A 287 10.13 10.59 4.31
C THR A 287 11.48 10.64 3.59
N PRO A 288 12.56 11.09 4.26
CA PRO A 288 13.87 11.22 3.64
C PRO A 288 14.35 9.93 2.96
N LYS A 289 14.88 10.05 1.74
CA LYS A 289 15.39 8.92 0.95
C LYS A 289 16.39 8.04 1.71
N PRO A 290 17.34 8.58 2.50
CA PRO A 290 18.26 7.74 3.29
C PRO A 290 17.54 6.85 4.31
N ILE A 291 16.48 7.35 4.94
CA ILE A 291 15.66 6.59 5.89
C ILE A 291 14.92 5.45 5.17
N VAL A 292 14.29 5.75 4.02
CA VAL A 292 13.62 4.73 3.20
C VAL A 292 14.61 3.65 2.75
N ALA A 293 15.82 4.05 2.33
CA ALA A 293 16.87 3.12 1.91
C ALA A 293 17.34 2.22 3.07
N GLN A 294 17.52 2.78 4.27
CA GLN A 294 17.91 2.01 5.45
C GLN A 294 16.82 1.01 5.87
N LEU A 295 15.55 1.44 5.92
CA LEU A 295 14.42 0.56 6.22
C LEU A 295 14.29 -0.55 5.17
N ASN A 296 14.39 -0.20 3.89
CA ASN A 296 14.35 -1.16 2.79
C ASN A 296 15.49 -2.19 2.91
N LYS A 297 16.72 -1.75 3.21
CA LYS A 297 17.87 -2.64 3.41
C LYS A 297 17.58 -3.66 4.52
N VAL A 298 17.15 -3.19 5.69
CA VAL A 298 16.86 -4.09 6.82
C VAL A 298 15.72 -5.06 6.50
N MET A 299 14.64 -4.60 5.87
CA MET A 299 13.54 -5.48 5.46
C MET A 299 14.00 -6.52 4.44
N ASN A 300 14.85 -6.14 3.49
CA ASN A 300 15.44 -7.08 2.52
C ASN A 300 16.28 -8.15 3.21
N GLU A 301 17.13 -7.79 4.17
CA GLU A 301 17.91 -8.78 4.92
C GLU A 301 17.02 -9.78 5.66
N ILE A 302 15.84 -9.34 6.15
CA ILE A 302 14.90 -10.20 6.88
C ILE A 302 14.15 -11.14 5.92
N VAL A 303 13.58 -10.64 4.83
CA VAL A 303 12.79 -11.46 3.90
C VAL A 303 13.65 -12.44 3.08
N HIS A 304 14.97 -12.24 3.06
CA HIS A 304 15.95 -13.19 2.52
C HIS A 304 16.55 -14.13 3.57
N ASP A 305 16.29 -13.91 4.87
CA ASP A 305 16.74 -14.81 5.92
C ASP A 305 16.03 -16.18 5.80
N PRO A 306 16.77 -17.30 5.72
CA PRO A 306 16.16 -18.62 5.53
C PRO A 306 15.16 -19.01 6.62
N ARG A 307 15.42 -18.67 7.89
CA ARG A 307 14.53 -19.03 9.01
C ARG A 307 13.24 -18.22 8.95
N PHE A 308 13.35 -16.93 8.61
CA PHE A 308 12.18 -16.09 8.41
C PHE A 308 11.33 -16.61 7.25
N ARG A 309 11.97 -16.97 6.12
CA ARG A 309 11.28 -17.56 4.97
C ARG A 309 10.57 -18.87 5.33
N GLU A 310 11.26 -19.78 6.01
CA GLU A 310 10.71 -21.08 6.40
C GLU A 310 9.50 -20.96 7.33
N THR A 311 9.57 -20.03 8.30
CA THR A 311 8.49 -19.77 9.27
C THR A 311 7.16 -19.44 8.58
N PHE A 312 7.21 -18.69 7.48
CA PHE A 312 6.01 -18.23 6.76
C PHE A 312 5.71 -19.05 5.50
N ALA A 313 6.67 -19.82 4.98
CA ALA A 313 6.46 -20.70 3.83
C ALA A 313 5.35 -21.72 4.09
N ASN A 314 5.28 -22.30 5.30
CA ASN A 314 4.24 -23.24 5.69
C ASN A 314 2.82 -22.64 5.74
N GLN A 315 2.71 -21.31 5.70
CA GLN A 315 1.43 -20.58 5.63
C GLN A 315 1.06 -20.20 4.19
N GLY A 316 1.85 -20.65 3.21
CA GLY A 316 1.67 -20.34 1.79
C GLY A 316 2.19 -18.96 1.38
N LEU A 317 3.01 -18.33 2.21
CA LEU A 317 3.62 -17.03 1.90
C LEU A 317 4.97 -17.21 1.21
N VAL A 318 5.17 -16.49 0.12
CA VAL A 318 6.44 -16.33 -0.58
C VAL A 318 7.00 -14.96 -0.23
N MET A 319 8.13 -14.95 0.46
CA MET A 319 8.85 -13.72 0.81
C MET A 319 9.44 -13.08 -0.46
N MET A 320 9.25 -11.76 -0.60
CA MET A 320 9.58 -11.00 -1.81
C MET A 320 10.85 -10.16 -1.62
N GLY A 321 10.77 -9.02 -0.94
CA GLY A 321 11.84 -8.03 -0.91
C GLY A 321 11.84 -7.13 -2.14
N GLY A 322 13.01 -6.65 -2.52
CA GLY A 322 13.22 -5.75 -3.65
C GLY A 322 13.34 -4.28 -3.24
N SER A 323 13.48 -3.42 -4.24
CA SER A 323 13.66 -1.98 -4.10
C SER A 323 12.34 -1.25 -3.82
N PRO A 324 12.39 -0.02 -3.27
CA PRO A 324 11.23 0.85 -3.15
C PRO A 324 10.49 1.09 -4.47
N GLN A 325 11.24 1.19 -5.58
CA GLN A 325 10.68 1.40 -6.91
C GLN A 325 9.91 0.18 -7.41
N GLU A 326 10.46 -1.03 -7.26
CA GLU A 326 9.75 -2.26 -7.64
C GLU A 326 8.44 -2.44 -6.88
N ALA A 327 8.43 -2.09 -5.58
CA ALA A 327 7.22 -2.09 -4.76
C ALA A 327 6.21 -1.03 -5.20
N ALA A 328 6.66 0.16 -5.61
CA ALA A 328 5.79 1.20 -6.17
C ALA A 328 5.20 0.79 -7.54
N ASP A 329 6.01 0.17 -8.40
CA ASP A 329 5.56 -0.33 -9.70
C ASP A 329 4.55 -1.46 -9.53
N ARG A 330 4.74 -2.33 -8.53
CA ARG A 330 3.77 -3.35 -8.15
C ARG A 330 2.46 -2.73 -7.70
N LEU A 331 2.50 -1.76 -6.78
CA LEU A 331 1.30 -1.07 -6.33
C LEU A 331 0.51 -0.49 -7.51
N ASN A 332 1.18 0.13 -8.47
CA ASN A 332 0.52 0.66 -9.67
C ASN A 332 -0.14 -0.44 -10.52
N ARG A 333 0.52 -1.58 -10.73
CA ARG A 333 -0.07 -2.74 -11.41
C ARG A 333 -1.28 -3.28 -10.65
N GLU A 334 -1.20 -3.35 -9.34
CA GLU A 334 -2.29 -3.81 -8.47
C GLU A 334 -3.50 -2.85 -8.51
N ILE A 335 -3.28 -1.54 -8.48
CA ILE A 335 -4.36 -0.54 -8.64
C ILE A 335 -5.08 -0.75 -9.98
N SER A 336 -4.34 -0.89 -11.08
CA SER A 336 -4.94 -1.14 -12.40
C SER A 336 -5.71 -2.46 -12.45
N ARG A 337 -5.12 -3.55 -11.93
CA ARG A 337 -5.70 -4.89 -11.90
C ARG A 337 -6.99 -4.94 -11.09
N TRP A 338 -6.96 -4.42 -9.87
CA TRP A 338 -8.14 -4.41 -9.00
C TRP A 338 -9.18 -3.40 -9.45
N GLY A 339 -8.78 -2.29 -10.08
CA GLY A 339 -9.71 -1.34 -10.69
C GLY A 339 -10.59 -1.98 -11.76
N GLU A 340 -10.01 -2.83 -12.59
CA GLU A 340 -10.78 -3.61 -13.57
C GLU A 340 -11.73 -4.60 -12.89
N ALA A 341 -11.28 -5.28 -11.83
CA ALA A 341 -12.13 -6.19 -11.06
C ALA A 341 -13.32 -5.48 -10.40
N VAL A 342 -13.09 -4.30 -9.81
CA VAL A 342 -14.14 -3.45 -9.22
C VAL A 342 -15.15 -3.05 -10.29
N ARG A 343 -14.67 -2.56 -11.44
CA ARG A 343 -15.52 -2.16 -12.57
C ARG A 343 -16.40 -3.32 -13.07
N ILE A 344 -15.83 -4.51 -13.24
CA ILE A 344 -16.55 -5.72 -13.67
C ILE A 344 -17.58 -6.14 -12.61
N SER A 345 -17.21 -6.10 -11.32
CA SER A 345 -18.08 -6.54 -10.23
C SER A 345 -19.32 -5.66 -10.04
N GLY A 346 -19.25 -4.39 -10.46
CA GLY A 346 -20.25 -3.38 -10.10
C GLY A 346 -20.28 -3.03 -8.61
N ALA A 347 -19.35 -3.57 -7.81
CA ALA A 347 -19.25 -3.25 -6.40
C ALA A 347 -18.90 -1.78 -6.22
N SER A 348 -19.64 -1.14 -5.32
CA SER A 348 -19.30 0.19 -4.82
C SER A 348 -19.49 0.19 -3.32
N VAL A 349 -18.59 0.87 -2.61
CA VAL A 349 -18.71 1.12 -1.18
C VAL A 349 -18.77 2.63 -1.01
N SER A 350 -19.84 3.10 -0.37
CA SER A 350 -20.05 4.50 -0.02
C SER A 350 -19.21 4.88 1.19
#